data_AF-A0A366WW99-F1
#
_entry.id   AF-A0A366WW99-F1
#
_cell.length_a   1.000
_cell.length_b   1.000
_cell.length_c   1.000
_cell.angle_alpha   90.00
_cell.angle_beta   90.00
_cell.angle_gamma   90.00
#
_symmetry.space_group_name_H-M   'P 1'
#
loop_
_entity.id
_entity.type
_entity.pdbx_description
1 polymer ?
#
loop_
_entity_poly.entity_id
_entity_poly.type
_entity_poly.pdbx_seq_one_letter_code
_entity_poly.pdbx_strand_id
1 'polypeptide(L)'
;MPIRHLIFALFLPVTAWAQSPLSEIEWLDEPSPVRLPGTVLLEPPVTQTGLGPEIDVSPLEALPPILGLVSPSVTGLPIDLWRGSAPARLEALISTVSVRQNPAMQTLLYTLLLSETRAPVGSGDQLLLARLDRLMALGATDPAQALLQLAGPTDTQDRFQRWFDATLLTGDEDRACAALTAAPHLTLDYAAQIFCKARRGDWQSALLTLEAAHALDLLPADELALLDRFLSPDIYDGAPPLPQASRPDPLTFRLFETIGERLPTASLPRAFATADLRDIAGWKAQLEAAERLTRVGALTPNHLLGLYTERRAAASGGVWDRVRAVQQFETALQTGSEAAISKTLTPVWEAMKAVNLEVPFADLFADQLGPHSFNDAEIAELVWKIRLLSPAYEDAARTPLVNTRENAFLAALAMGEPNTARPSSPLARAIADGFNPQTPIPQELTEMILDGRLGEAILESMTLFANGAKGNHGDLTSAFATFRHVGLEDMSRRAALQLLLLERD
;
A
#
# COMPACT_ATOMS: atom_id res chain seq x y z
N MET A 1 27.33 62.93 -51.19
CA MET A 1 27.93 64.16 -50.61
C MET A 1 27.14 65.37 -51.11
N PRO A 2 26.99 66.44 -50.32
CA PRO A 2 27.09 66.50 -48.85
C PRO A 2 25.78 65.86 -48.29
N ILE A 3 25.00 66.29 -47.28
CA ILE A 3 25.14 67.19 -46.10
C ILE A 3 24.70 66.35 -44.88
N ARG A 4 25.01 66.77 -43.64
CA ARG A 4 24.43 66.21 -42.39
C ARG A 4 23.72 67.33 -41.63
N HIS A 5 22.51 67.08 -41.12
CA HIS A 5 22.04 67.71 -39.89
C HIS A 5 21.46 66.64 -38.97
N LEU A 6 22.04 66.53 -37.78
CA LEU A 6 21.72 65.53 -36.77
C LEU A 6 20.84 66.17 -35.71
N ILE A 7 19.58 65.78 -35.61
CA ILE A 7 18.67 66.25 -34.55
C ILE A 7 18.85 65.33 -33.34
N PHE A 8 19.36 65.87 -32.24
CA PHE A 8 19.60 65.14 -31.01
C PHE A 8 18.40 65.30 -30.07
N ALA A 9 17.45 64.36 -30.11
CA ALA A 9 16.24 64.39 -29.29
C ALA A 9 16.54 63.92 -27.86
N LEU A 10 16.43 64.83 -26.89
CA LEU A 10 16.70 64.55 -25.48
C LEU A 10 15.47 63.92 -24.79
N PHE A 11 15.47 62.59 -24.64
CA PHE A 11 14.42 61.90 -23.86
C PHE A 11 14.69 62.00 -22.36
N LEU A 12 13.85 62.76 -21.66
CA LEU A 12 13.77 62.75 -20.19
C LEU A 12 12.88 61.58 -19.72
N PRO A 13 13.30 60.80 -18.72
CA PRO A 13 12.44 59.79 -18.11
C PRO A 13 11.40 60.46 -17.21
N VAL A 14 10.12 60.28 -17.53
CA VAL A 14 9.02 60.66 -16.62
C VAL A 14 8.90 59.58 -15.55
N THR A 15 9.21 59.92 -14.30
CA THR A 15 8.95 59.05 -13.15
C THR A 15 7.45 59.04 -12.86
N ALA A 16 6.78 57.93 -13.17
CA ALA A 16 5.41 57.71 -12.74
C ALA A 16 5.39 57.45 -11.22
N TRP A 17 4.86 58.39 -10.45
CA TRP A 17 4.58 58.17 -9.03
C TRP A 17 3.32 57.31 -8.91
N ALA A 18 3.46 56.10 -8.36
CA ALA A 18 2.30 55.28 -8.03
C ALA A 18 1.50 55.97 -6.91
N GLN A 19 0.29 56.43 -7.22
CA GLN A 19 -0.63 56.90 -6.20
C GLN A 19 -1.11 55.69 -5.39
N SER A 20 -0.98 55.75 -4.07
CA SER A 20 -1.63 54.81 -3.16
C SER A 20 -3.14 54.82 -3.38
N PRO A 21 -3.83 53.66 -3.30
CA PRO A 21 -5.28 53.61 -3.51
C PRO A 21 -5.99 54.48 -2.46
N LEU A 22 -6.95 55.28 -2.91
CA LEU A 22 -7.80 56.08 -2.03
C LEU A 22 -8.76 55.14 -1.30
N SER A 23 -8.59 54.99 0.02
CA SER A 23 -9.59 54.43 0.90
C SER A 23 -10.72 55.46 1.07
N GLU A 24 -11.97 55.10 0.71
CA GLU A 24 -13.14 55.98 0.93
C GLU A 24 -13.55 56.10 2.42
N ILE A 25 -12.72 55.59 3.35
CA ILE A 25 -12.98 55.57 4.78
C ILE A 25 -11.74 56.05 5.53
N GLU A 26 -11.50 57.37 5.43
CA GLU A 26 -10.30 58.07 5.93
C GLU A 26 -10.00 57.84 7.43
N TRP A 27 -11.00 57.44 8.24
CA TRP A 27 -10.82 57.13 9.66
C TRP A 27 -10.31 55.71 9.96
N LEU A 28 -10.23 54.81 8.97
CA LEU A 28 -9.75 53.43 9.18
C LEU A 28 -8.22 53.30 9.13
N ASP A 29 -7.54 54.21 8.43
CA ASP A 29 -6.07 54.21 8.28
C ASP A 29 -5.35 55.00 9.40
N GLU A 30 -6.07 55.74 10.25
CA GLU A 30 -5.52 56.37 11.44
C GLU A 30 -5.60 55.44 12.68
N PRO A 31 -4.47 54.90 13.18
CA PRO A 31 -4.44 54.26 14.50
C PRO A 31 -4.62 55.34 15.58
N SER A 32 -5.88 55.60 15.92
CA SER A 32 -6.29 56.58 16.94
C SER A 32 -5.39 56.48 18.19
N PRO A 33 -4.63 57.52 18.55
CA PRO A 33 -3.74 57.46 19.69
C PRO A 33 -4.58 57.51 20.97
N VAL A 34 -4.94 56.32 21.49
CA VAL A 34 -5.73 56.12 22.72
C VAL A 34 -4.93 56.54 23.95
N ARG A 35 -4.71 57.85 24.08
CA ARG A 35 -4.33 58.52 25.32
C ARG A 35 -5.58 58.65 26.19
N LEU A 36 -6.04 57.51 26.71
CA LEU A 36 -6.92 57.52 27.88
C LEU A 36 -6.23 58.37 28.95
N PRO A 37 -6.86 59.44 29.46
CA PRO A 37 -6.34 60.11 30.63
C PRO A 37 -6.33 59.08 31.75
N GLY A 38 -5.16 58.82 32.35
CA GLY A 38 -5.01 57.78 33.35
C GLY A 38 -5.94 58.04 34.53
N THR A 39 -7.07 57.34 34.58
CA THR A 39 -7.99 57.37 35.72
C THR A 39 -7.33 56.65 36.87
N VAL A 40 -6.55 57.39 37.64
CA VAL A 40 -5.94 56.93 38.89
C VAL A 40 -7.04 56.73 39.92
N LEU A 41 -7.73 55.59 39.82
CA LEU A 41 -8.59 55.06 40.86
C LEU A 41 -7.70 54.68 42.05
N LEU A 42 -7.57 55.63 42.97
CA LEU A 42 -6.96 55.44 44.29
C LEU A 42 -7.91 54.66 45.21
N GLU A 43 -8.33 53.49 44.74
CA GLU A 43 -8.94 52.47 45.59
C GLU A 43 -7.82 51.74 46.36
N PRO A 44 -7.98 51.51 47.67
CA PRO A 44 -6.99 50.77 48.44
C PRO A 44 -6.95 49.30 47.98
N PRO A 45 -5.77 48.64 47.95
CA PRO A 45 -5.65 47.28 47.45
C PRO A 45 -6.44 46.28 48.31
N VAL A 46 -7.51 45.73 47.74
CA VAL A 46 -8.39 44.75 48.41
C VAL A 46 -7.81 43.33 48.46
N THR A 47 -6.66 43.09 47.82
CA THR A 47 -5.91 41.82 47.87
C THR A 47 -4.41 42.08 47.98
N GLN A 48 -3.69 41.24 48.74
CA GLN A 48 -2.23 41.36 48.93
C GLN A 48 -1.40 40.48 47.96
N THR A 49 -2.06 39.68 47.12
CA THR A 49 -1.41 38.72 46.21
C THR A 49 -2.04 38.80 44.82
N GLY A 50 -1.34 39.46 43.88
CA GLY A 50 -1.73 39.57 42.46
C GLY A 50 -1.44 38.32 41.63
N LEU A 51 -1.50 37.12 42.22
CA LEU A 51 -1.37 35.86 41.49
C LEU A 51 -2.71 35.51 40.85
N GLY A 52 -2.91 35.97 39.62
CA GLY A 52 -3.88 35.32 38.73
C GLY A 52 -3.45 33.86 38.47
N PRO A 53 -4.38 32.96 38.15
CA PRO A 53 -4.01 31.62 37.72
C PRO A 53 -3.10 31.70 36.49
N GLU A 54 -2.12 30.81 36.42
CA GLU A 54 -1.25 30.68 35.27
C GLU A 54 -2.10 30.29 34.05
N ILE A 55 -2.28 31.23 33.11
CA ILE A 55 -3.06 30.99 31.91
C ILE A 55 -2.18 30.18 30.95
N ASP A 56 -2.24 28.87 31.09
CA ASP A 56 -1.64 27.93 30.14
C ASP A 56 -2.38 28.08 28.80
N VAL A 57 -1.79 28.87 27.90
CA VAL A 57 -2.28 29.03 26.52
C VAL A 57 -1.74 27.88 25.69
N SER A 58 -2.23 26.68 25.99
CA SER A 58 -2.09 25.53 25.11
C SER A 58 -2.68 25.91 23.74
N PRO A 59 -1.91 25.89 22.63
CA PRO A 59 -2.49 26.17 21.33
C PRO A 59 -3.56 25.13 21.03
N LEU A 60 -4.66 25.54 20.40
CA LEU A 60 -5.71 24.63 19.97
C LEU A 60 -5.10 23.66 18.94
N GLU A 61 -4.75 22.46 19.38
CA GLU A 61 -4.05 21.48 18.54
C GLU A 61 -4.86 21.22 17.27
N ALA A 62 -4.26 21.56 16.13
CA ALA A 62 -4.88 21.31 14.84
C ALA A 62 -5.05 19.79 14.67
N LEU A 63 -6.30 19.33 14.61
CA LEU A 63 -6.61 17.91 14.43
C LEU A 63 -5.82 17.35 13.24
N PRO A 64 -5.12 16.21 13.39
CA PRO A 64 -4.31 15.66 12.31
C PRO A 64 -5.10 15.53 11.00
N PRO A 65 -4.45 15.76 9.85
CA PRO A 65 -5.09 15.62 8.55
C PRO A 65 -5.62 14.20 8.38
N ILE A 66 -6.71 14.09 7.62
CA ILE A 66 -7.29 12.79 7.26
C ILE A 66 -6.51 12.28 6.05
N LEU A 67 -5.95 11.08 6.13
CA LEU A 67 -5.07 10.52 5.10
C LEU A 67 -5.45 9.08 4.75
N GLY A 68 -5.61 8.82 3.45
CA GLY A 68 -5.88 7.51 2.86
C GLY A 68 -6.27 7.64 1.38
N LEU A 69 -6.34 6.51 0.68
CA LEU A 69 -6.72 6.44 -0.74
C LEU A 69 -8.14 5.89 -0.96
N VAL A 70 -8.78 5.35 0.09
CA VAL A 70 -10.10 4.71 0.00
C VAL A 70 -11.01 5.23 1.13
N SER A 71 -12.15 5.81 0.76
CA SER A 71 -13.04 6.54 1.66
C SER A 71 -13.82 5.63 2.63
N PRO A 72 -14.42 6.20 3.72
CA PRO A 72 -15.31 5.47 4.62
C PRO A 72 -16.51 4.83 3.90
N SER A 73 -17.02 5.48 2.84
CA SER A 73 -18.14 4.99 2.04
C SER A 73 -17.84 3.75 1.20
N VAL A 74 -16.56 3.42 1.00
CA VAL A 74 -16.11 2.21 0.27
C VAL A 74 -15.54 1.16 1.23
N THR A 75 -14.85 1.58 2.29
CA THR A 75 -14.25 0.66 3.27
C THR A 75 -15.21 0.20 4.36
N GLY A 76 -16.27 0.96 4.65
CA GLY A 76 -17.11 0.79 5.84
C GLY A 76 -16.42 1.19 7.16
N LEU A 77 -15.16 1.63 7.12
CA LEU A 77 -14.38 1.98 8.31
C LEU A 77 -14.55 3.47 8.65
N PRO A 78 -14.67 3.84 9.94
CA PRO A 78 -14.88 5.22 10.34
C PRO A 78 -13.55 6.00 10.36
N ILE A 79 -13.61 7.32 10.15
CA ILE A 79 -12.42 8.20 10.06
C ILE A 79 -11.58 8.18 11.35
N ASP A 80 -12.22 7.96 12.49
CA ASP A 80 -11.64 7.92 13.83
C ASP A 80 -11.23 6.51 14.30
N LEU A 81 -11.05 5.57 13.36
CA LEU A 81 -10.59 4.17 13.55
C LEU A 81 -9.43 3.99 14.56
N TRP A 82 -8.55 4.98 14.66
CA TRP A 82 -7.32 4.95 15.47
C TRP A 82 -7.37 5.85 16.71
N ARG A 83 -8.47 6.56 16.99
CA ARG A 83 -8.49 7.72 17.93
C ARG A 83 -7.89 7.40 19.30
N GLY A 84 -8.29 6.29 19.92
CA GLY A 84 -7.84 5.93 21.27
C GLY A 84 -6.50 5.18 21.33
N SER A 85 -5.87 4.88 20.20
CA SER A 85 -4.75 3.94 20.11
C SER A 85 -3.39 4.62 20.25
N ALA A 86 -2.50 3.98 21.01
CA ALA A 86 -1.13 4.45 21.15
C ALA A 86 -0.35 4.30 19.82
N PRO A 87 0.26 5.36 19.26
CA PRO A 87 0.98 5.31 17.97
C PRO A 87 2.01 4.18 17.85
N ALA A 88 2.84 3.97 18.88
CA ALA A 88 3.83 2.90 18.91
C ALA A 88 3.22 1.47 18.97
N ARG A 89 1.99 1.31 19.50
CA ARG A 89 1.29 0.02 19.46
C ARG A 89 0.75 -0.26 18.06
N LEU A 90 0.22 0.76 17.38
CA LEU A 90 -0.21 0.64 15.98
C LEU A 90 0.97 0.29 15.05
N GLU A 91 2.12 0.95 15.20
CA GLU A 91 3.34 0.63 14.45
C GLU A 91 3.78 -0.83 14.66
N ALA A 92 3.82 -1.29 15.92
CA ALA A 92 4.19 -2.68 16.24
C ALA A 92 3.20 -3.70 15.65
N LEU A 93 1.89 -3.43 15.67
CA LEU A 93 0.88 -4.32 15.11
C LEU A 93 0.90 -4.33 13.57
N ILE A 94 0.94 -3.15 12.94
CA ILE A 94 0.97 -2.99 11.47
C ILE A 94 2.21 -3.66 10.88
N SER A 95 3.37 -3.51 11.50
CA SER A 95 4.62 -4.13 11.05
C SER A 95 4.63 -5.65 11.21
N THR A 96 4.06 -6.20 12.29
CA THR A 96 4.18 -7.64 12.62
C THR A 96 3.03 -8.54 12.17
N VAL A 97 1.81 -8.03 12.00
CA VAL A 97 0.60 -8.85 11.74
C VAL A 97 0.77 -9.79 10.53
N SER A 98 0.39 -11.08 10.67
CA SER A 98 0.73 -12.13 9.71
C SER A 98 -0.48 -12.61 8.88
N VAL A 99 -0.71 -11.98 7.73
CA VAL A 99 -1.85 -12.28 6.83
C VAL A 99 -1.52 -13.23 5.66
N ARG A 100 -0.27 -13.68 5.52
CA ARG A 100 0.27 -14.30 4.28
C ARG A 100 -0.48 -15.54 3.77
N GLN A 101 -1.10 -16.32 4.65
CA GLN A 101 -1.75 -17.60 4.29
C GLN A 101 -3.24 -17.45 3.91
N ASN A 102 -3.87 -16.29 4.12
CA ASN A 102 -5.30 -16.08 3.88
C ASN A 102 -5.57 -14.78 3.09
N PRO A 103 -5.99 -14.86 1.81
CA PRO A 103 -6.24 -13.69 0.98
C PRO A 103 -7.23 -12.67 1.57
N ALA A 104 -8.32 -13.10 2.23
CA ALA A 104 -9.30 -12.18 2.83
C ALA A 104 -8.71 -11.38 4.01
N MET A 105 -7.90 -12.01 4.88
CA MET A 105 -7.10 -11.28 5.88
C MET A 105 -6.14 -10.27 5.23
N GLN A 106 -5.56 -10.62 4.07
CA GLN A 106 -4.67 -9.70 3.38
C GLN A 106 -5.41 -8.53 2.71
N THR A 107 -6.60 -8.76 2.14
CA THR A 107 -7.50 -7.69 1.69
C THR A 107 -7.88 -6.77 2.84
N LEU A 108 -8.30 -7.31 3.99
CA LEU A 108 -8.59 -6.52 5.21
C LEU A 108 -7.39 -5.66 5.62
N LEU A 109 -6.17 -6.19 5.57
CA LEU A 109 -4.97 -5.41 5.88
C LEU A 109 -4.79 -4.24 4.90
N TYR A 110 -5.00 -4.44 3.59
CA TYR A 110 -4.97 -3.34 2.63
C TYR A 110 -6.09 -2.33 2.88
N THR A 111 -7.30 -2.77 3.23
CA THR A 111 -8.42 -1.88 3.60
C THR A 111 -8.02 -0.98 4.78
N LEU A 112 -7.41 -1.53 5.83
CA LEU A 112 -6.88 -0.76 6.97
C LEU A 112 -5.77 0.21 6.52
N LEU A 113 -4.75 -0.29 5.80
CA LEU A 113 -3.57 0.49 5.37
C LEU A 113 -3.92 1.64 4.42
N LEU A 114 -4.95 1.48 3.58
CA LEU A 114 -5.36 2.46 2.58
C LEU A 114 -6.58 3.30 2.98
N SER A 115 -7.24 2.97 4.10
CA SER A 115 -8.41 3.72 4.61
C SER A 115 -8.12 5.20 4.87
N GLU A 116 -9.05 6.05 4.43
CA GLU A 116 -9.11 7.47 4.76
C GLU A 116 -9.41 7.65 6.26
N THR A 117 -8.36 7.90 7.04
CA THR A 117 -8.44 7.94 8.52
C THR A 117 -7.60 9.06 9.10
N ARG A 118 -7.97 9.52 10.30
CA ARG A 118 -7.19 10.47 11.11
C ARG A 118 -6.28 9.69 12.06
N ALA A 119 -5.02 10.12 12.16
CA ALA A 119 -4.06 9.55 13.10
C ALA A 119 -4.35 9.98 14.57
N PRO A 120 -3.85 9.24 15.57
CA PRO A 120 -3.97 9.65 16.97
C PRO A 120 -3.40 11.04 17.22
N VAL A 121 -3.94 11.77 18.19
CA VAL A 121 -3.37 13.07 18.60
C VAL A 121 -1.96 12.84 19.14
N GLY A 122 -1.02 13.72 18.75
CA GLY A 122 0.40 13.59 19.10
C GLY A 122 1.19 12.51 18.33
N SER A 123 0.61 11.80 17.35
CA SER A 123 1.34 10.74 16.62
C SER A 123 2.44 11.24 15.68
N GLY A 124 2.35 12.51 15.25
CA GLY A 124 3.07 12.97 14.06
C GLY A 124 2.86 12.02 12.87
N ASP A 125 3.93 11.79 12.11
CA ASP A 125 3.93 10.88 10.95
C ASP A 125 4.01 9.39 11.32
N GLN A 126 4.14 9.00 12.59
CA GLN A 126 4.46 7.61 12.99
C GLN A 126 3.50 6.57 12.40
N LEU A 127 2.18 6.83 12.44
CA LEU A 127 1.18 5.95 11.82
C LEU A 127 1.24 5.95 10.29
N LEU A 128 1.56 7.10 9.68
CA LEU A 128 1.70 7.21 8.22
C LEU A 128 2.90 6.39 7.74
N LEU A 129 4.07 6.56 8.37
CA LEU A 129 5.28 5.80 8.06
C LEU A 129 5.07 4.29 8.28
N ALA A 130 4.45 3.89 9.39
CA ALA A 130 4.10 2.48 9.64
C ALA A 130 3.19 1.90 8.53
N ARG A 131 2.21 2.66 8.04
CA ARG A 131 1.35 2.25 6.92
C ARG A 131 2.16 2.09 5.62
N LEU A 132 3.01 3.06 5.30
CA LEU A 132 3.82 3.10 4.08
C LEU A 132 4.86 1.98 4.02
N ASP A 133 5.66 1.83 5.09
CA ASP A 133 6.67 0.79 5.21
C ASP A 133 6.04 -0.61 5.11
N ARG A 134 4.82 -0.77 5.65
CA ARG A 134 4.07 -2.02 5.50
C ARG A 134 3.54 -2.24 4.09
N LEU A 135 3.05 -1.21 3.39
CA LEU A 135 2.66 -1.32 1.97
C LEU A 135 3.85 -1.73 1.09
N MET A 136 5.01 -1.09 1.28
CA MET A 136 6.28 -1.44 0.62
C MET A 136 6.68 -2.89 0.92
N ALA A 137 6.67 -3.31 2.19
CA ALA A 137 7.00 -4.68 2.59
C ALA A 137 6.06 -5.74 1.99
N LEU A 138 4.79 -5.38 1.73
CA LEU A 138 3.83 -6.25 1.05
C LEU A 138 4.02 -6.30 -0.48
N GLY A 139 4.67 -5.28 -1.08
CA GLY A 139 4.85 -5.11 -2.52
C GLY A 139 3.91 -4.10 -3.17
N ALA A 140 3.11 -3.37 -2.38
CA ALA A 140 2.16 -2.37 -2.86
C ALA A 140 2.83 -1.00 -3.00
N THR A 141 3.83 -0.93 -3.87
CA THR A 141 4.68 0.24 -4.11
C THR A 141 3.89 1.43 -4.67
N ASP A 142 3.02 1.21 -5.66
CA ASP A 142 2.23 2.31 -6.26
C ASP A 142 1.21 2.92 -5.26
N PRO A 143 0.45 2.13 -4.45
CA PRO A 143 -0.36 2.67 -3.36
C PRO A 143 0.46 3.41 -2.29
N ALA A 144 1.68 2.96 -1.97
CA ALA A 144 2.55 3.69 -1.04
C ALA A 144 2.97 5.05 -1.63
N GLN A 145 3.39 5.07 -2.90
CA GLN A 145 3.75 6.30 -3.62
C GLN A 145 2.57 7.29 -3.69
N ALA A 146 1.36 6.80 -4.00
CA ALA A 146 0.16 7.64 -4.08
C ALA A 146 -0.27 8.20 -2.71
N LEU A 147 -0.16 7.40 -1.63
CA LEU A 147 -0.46 7.87 -0.28
C LEU A 147 0.54 8.94 0.19
N LEU A 148 1.82 8.84 -0.19
CA LEU A 148 2.83 9.87 0.04
C LEU A 148 2.58 11.15 -0.77
N GLN A 149 2.20 11.02 -2.03
CA GLN A 149 1.83 12.17 -2.87
C GLN A 149 0.63 12.95 -2.29
N LEU A 150 -0.34 12.25 -1.68
CA LEU A 150 -1.45 12.89 -0.96
C LEU A 150 -1.01 13.52 0.37
N ALA A 151 -0.11 12.86 1.11
CA ALA A 151 0.31 13.31 2.43
C ALA A 151 1.17 14.59 2.43
N GLY A 152 1.85 14.89 1.33
CA GLY A 152 2.89 15.93 1.24
C GLY A 152 4.28 15.28 1.37
N PRO A 153 4.87 14.80 0.26
CA PRO A 153 6.07 13.96 0.30
C PRO A 153 7.36 14.75 0.55
N THR A 154 7.31 16.08 0.52
CA THR A 154 8.45 16.98 0.75
C THR A 154 8.39 17.70 2.09
N ASP A 155 7.39 17.41 2.93
CA ASP A 155 7.17 18.13 4.20
C ASP A 155 8.16 17.69 5.29
N THR A 156 8.63 16.44 5.23
CA THR A 156 9.59 15.83 6.18
C THR A 156 10.59 14.95 5.43
N GLN A 157 11.79 14.79 5.98
CA GLN A 157 12.84 13.95 5.39
C GLN A 157 12.42 12.47 5.33
N ASP A 158 11.72 11.96 6.36
CA ASP A 158 11.24 10.57 6.38
C ASP A 158 10.22 10.27 5.28
N ARG A 159 9.27 11.20 5.04
CA ARG A 159 8.35 11.10 3.90
C ARG A 159 9.10 11.16 2.57
N PHE A 160 10.05 12.08 2.44
CA PHE A 160 10.84 12.19 1.21
C PHE A 160 11.62 10.90 0.93
N GLN A 161 12.26 10.30 1.94
CA GLN A 161 12.98 9.04 1.79
C GLN A 161 12.06 7.92 1.29
N ARG A 162 10.93 7.66 1.97
CA ARG A 162 9.96 6.63 1.52
C ARG A 162 9.41 6.92 0.13
N TRP A 163 9.25 8.19 -0.24
CA TRP A 163 8.75 8.58 -1.55
C TRP A 163 9.81 8.38 -2.64
N PHE A 164 11.06 8.74 -2.37
CA PHE A 164 12.19 8.47 -3.26
C PHE A 164 12.34 6.96 -3.48
N ASP A 165 12.39 6.18 -2.40
CA ASP A 165 12.43 4.71 -2.41
C ASP A 165 11.30 4.09 -3.26
N ALA A 166 10.07 4.59 -3.13
CA ALA A 166 8.96 4.15 -3.97
C ALA A 166 9.17 4.53 -5.45
N THR A 167 9.52 5.79 -5.74
CA THR A 167 9.70 6.28 -7.12
C THR A 167 10.84 5.59 -7.88
N LEU A 168 11.90 5.16 -7.19
CA LEU A 168 13.00 4.38 -7.78
C LEU A 168 12.54 2.99 -8.26
N LEU A 169 11.60 2.38 -7.54
CA LEU A 169 11.06 1.04 -7.86
C LEU A 169 9.89 1.09 -8.87
N THR A 170 9.10 2.16 -8.90
CA THR A 170 8.07 2.38 -9.92
C THR A 170 8.63 2.96 -11.23
N GLY A 171 9.80 3.61 -11.20
CA GLY A 171 10.39 4.34 -12.33
C GLY A 171 9.93 5.79 -12.47
N ASP A 172 9.24 6.34 -11.46
CA ASP A 172 8.84 7.75 -11.37
C ASP A 172 9.97 8.67 -10.84
N GLU A 173 11.22 8.19 -10.73
CA GLU A 173 12.29 8.85 -9.97
C GLU A 173 12.64 10.27 -10.43
N ASP A 174 12.36 10.61 -11.70
CA ASP A 174 12.49 11.97 -12.23
C ASP A 174 11.68 13.01 -11.41
N ARG A 175 10.56 12.62 -10.80
CA ARG A 175 9.76 13.50 -9.94
C ARG A 175 10.46 13.79 -8.61
N ALA A 176 10.99 12.75 -7.96
CA ALA A 176 11.68 12.88 -6.67
C ALA A 176 13.03 13.58 -6.85
N CYS A 177 13.77 13.29 -7.92
CA CYS A 177 14.99 14.00 -8.25
C CYS A 177 14.76 15.48 -8.62
N ALA A 178 13.63 15.84 -9.25
CA ALA A 178 13.26 17.23 -9.45
C ALA A 178 13.01 17.96 -8.11
N ALA A 179 12.30 17.32 -7.17
CA ALA A 179 12.08 17.86 -5.83
C ALA A 179 13.40 18.03 -5.04
N LEU A 180 14.26 17.01 -5.02
CA LEU A 180 15.55 17.06 -4.32
C LEU A 180 16.49 18.12 -4.91
N THR A 181 16.45 18.34 -6.23
CA THR A 181 17.24 19.40 -6.87
C THR A 181 16.76 20.80 -6.47
N ALA A 182 15.45 20.98 -6.27
CA ALA A 182 14.87 22.23 -5.78
C ALA A 182 15.07 22.44 -4.26
N ALA A 183 15.10 21.36 -3.48
CA ALA A 183 15.27 21.38 -2.03
C ALA A 183 16.30 20.31 -1.57
N PRO A 184 17.62 20.58 -1.69
CA PRO A 184 18.67 19.60 -1.34
C PRO A 184 18.67 19.14 0.12
N HIS A 185 18.00 19.86 1.02
CA HIS A 185 17.86 19.49 2.44
C HIS A 185 16.85 18.36 2.70
N LEU A 186 16.16 17.85 1.67
CA LEU A 186 15.20 16.74 1.79
C LEU A 186 15.86 15.39 2.11
N THR A 187 17.16 15.23 1.82
CA THR A 187 17.96 14.11 2.34
C THR A 187 19.39 14.53 2.66
N LEU A 188 19.99 13.85 3.63
CA LEU A 188 21.41 13.98 3.98
C LEU A 188 22.29 12.98 3.21
N ASP A 189 21.69 12.07 2.45
CA ASP A 189 22.41 11.11 1.61
C ASP A 189 23.06 11.80 0.39
N TYR A 190 24.38 11.64 0.27
CA TYR A 190 25.15 12.12 -0.87
C TYR A 190 24.92 11.29 -2.14
N ALA A 191 24.65 9.99 -2.04
CA ALA A 191 24.42 9.13 -3.19
C ALA A 191 23.13 9.53 -3.93
N ALA A 192 22.01 9.72 -3.21
CA ALA A 192 20.77 10.28 -3.75
C ALA A 192 20.99 11.65 -4.41
N GLN A 193 21.78 12.53 -3.78
CA GLN A 193 22.11 13.84 -4.38
C GLN A 193 22.94 13.71 -5.66
N ILE A 194 23.96 12.84 -5.69
CA ILE A 194 24.81 12.60 -6.88
C ILE A 194 23.95 12.01 -8.02
N PHE A 195 23.20 10.95 -7.72
CA PHE A 195 22.28 10.30 -8.65
C PHE A 195 21.29 11.31 -9.24
N CYS A 196 20.61 12.10 -8.40
CA CYS A 196 19.63 13.06 -8.88
C CYS A 196 20.25 14.24 -9.65
N LYS A 197 21.42 14.77 -9.27
CA LYS A 197 22.13 15.80 -10.06
C LYS A 197 22.40 15.29 -11.48
N ALA A 198 23.00 14.10 -11.61
CA ALA A 198 23.28 13.46 -12.90
C ALA A 198 22.00 13.16 -13.70
N ARG A 199 20.99 12.55 -13.06
CA ARG A 199 19.69 12.21 -13.68
C ARG A 199 18.93 13.44 -14.17
N ARG A 200 19.15 14.61 -13.56
CA ARG A 200 18.63 15.94 -13.98
C ARG A 200 19.53 16.67 -14.98
N GLY A 201 20.67 16.10 -15.36
CA GLY A 201 21.60 16.62 -16.38
C GLY A 201 22.77 17.45 -15.84
N ASP A 202 22.85 17.70 -14.53
CA ASP A 202 23.97 18.40 -13.89
C ASP A 202 25.09 17.41 -13.51
N TRP A 203 25.69 16.82 -14.55
CA TRP A 203 26.82 15.90 -14.43
C TRP A 203 28.03 16.55 -13.77
N GLN A 204 28.26 17.85 -13.96
CA GLN A 204 29.42 18.55 -13.39
C GLN A 204 29.28 18.69 -11.87
N SER A 205 28.11 19.08 -11.36
CA SER A 205 27.88 19.08 -9.90
C SER A 205 27.82 17.68 -9.32
N ALA A 206 27.34 16.68 -10.08
CA ALA A 206 27.34 15.28 -9.65
C ALA A 206 28.77 14.77 -9.41
N LEU A 207 29.66 14.93 -10.41
CA LEU A 207 31.06 14.51 -10.32
C LEU A 207 31.83 15.24 -9.22
N LEU A 208 31.67 16.57 -9.12
CA LEU A 208 32.29 17.35 -8.05
C LEU A 208 31.78 16.93 -6.65
N THR A 209 30.52 16.50 -6.54
CA THR A 209 29.98 15.96 -5.28
C THR A 209 30.58 14.58 -4.97
N LEU A 210 30.78 13.72 -5.99
CA LEU A 210 31.41 12.41 -5.82
C LEU A 210 32.89 12.53 -5.41
N GLU A 211 33.67 13.39 -6.08
CA GLU A 211 35.07 13.68 -5.73
C GLU A 211 35.18 14.21 -4.29
N ALA A 212 34.30 15.14 -3.89
CA ALA A 212 34.27 15.67 -2.53
C ALA A 212 33.84 14.62 -1.49
N ALA A 213 32.88 13.75 -1.81
CA ALA A 213 32.45 12.68 -0.92
C ALA A 213 33.55 11.63 -0.73
N HIS A 214 34.29 11.28 -1.79
CA HIS A 214 35.44 10.39 -1.72
C HIS A 214 36.60 11.00 -0.91
N ALA A 215 36.95 12.27 -1.16
CA ALA A 215 38.05 12.97 -0.48
C ALA A 215 37.80 13.25 1.02
N LEU A 216 36.58 13.02 1.50
CA LEU A 216 36.15 13.23 2.89
C LEU A 216 35.66 11.92 3.56
N ASP A 217 35.85 10.75 2.91
CA ASP A 217 35.39 9.43 3.38
C ASP A 217 33.89 9.39 3.76
N LEU A 218 33.03 10.09 3.00
CA LEU A 218 31.60 10.26 3.31
C LEU A 218 30.69 9.14 2.74
N LEU A 219 31.21 8.25 1.90
CA LEU A 219 30.47 7.15 1.28
C LEU A 219 31.26 5.82 1.33
N PRO A 220 30.60 4.66 1.45
CA PRO A 220 31.21 3.34 1.31
C PRO A 220 31.94 3.14 -0.03
N ALA A 221 33.00 2.33 -0.02
CA ALA A 221 33.85 2.13 -1.21
C ALA A 221 33.15 1.37 -2.36
N ASP A 222 32.17 0.52 -2.05
CA ASP A 222 31.33 -0.17 -3.02
C ASP A 222 30.26 0.76 -3.63
N GLU A 223 29.69 1.66 -2.82
CA GLU A 223 28.78 2.70 -3.30
C GLU A 223 29.51 3.76 -4.16
N LEU A 224 30.71 4.20 -3.76
CA LEU A 224 31.58 5.06 -4.56
C LEU A 224 31.90 4.42 -5.93
N ALA A 225 32.24 3.13 -5.96
CA ALA A 225 32.54 2.41 -7.21
C ALA A 225 31.31 2.24 -8.12
N LEU A 226 30.11 2.12 -7.54
CA LEU A 226 28.84 2.06 -8.27
C LEU A 226 28.45 3.44 -8.85
N LEU A 227 28.64 4.51 -8.07
CA LEU A 227 28.40 5.89 -8.51
C LEU A 227 29.40 6.32 -9.60
N ASP A 228 30.69 5.98 -9.50
CA ASP A 228 31.68 6.31 -10.53
C ASP A 228 31.35 5.60 -11.86
N ARG A 229 30.95 4.32 -11.85
CA ARG A 229 30.45 3.66 -13.08
C ARG A 229 29.24 4.33 -13.69
N PHE A 230 28.35 4.87 -12.86
CA PHE A 230 27.16 5.60 -13.29
C PHE A 230 27.50 7.01 -13.84
N LEU A 231 28.53 7.68 -13.32
CA LEU A 231 29.01 8.97 -13.83
C LEU A 231 29.94 8.86 -15.04
N SER A 232 30.69 7.76 -15.15
CA SER A 232 31.85 7.59 -16.03
C SER A 232 31.72 6.38 -16.99
N PRO A 233 30.57 6.11 -17.64
CA PRO A 233 30.34 4.84 -18.37
C PRO A 233 31.38 4.55 -19.46
N ASP A 234 31.85 5.57 -20.19
CA ASP A 234 32.88 5.45 -21.23
C ASP A 234 34.24 4.97 -20.68
N ILE A 235 34.52 5.14 -19.39
CA ILE A 235 35.76 4.68 -18.73
C ILE A 235 35.66 3.19 -18.36
N TYR A 236 34.43 2.68 -18.18
CA TYR A 236 34.15 1.33 -17.69
C TYR A 236 33.58 0.39 -18.77
N ASP A 237 33.58 0.77 -20.05
CA ASP A 237 33.24 -0.16 -21.14
C ASP A 237 34.20 -1.38 -21.13
N GLY A 238 33.61 -2.58 -21.20
CA GLY A 238 34.34 -3.84 -21.06
C GLY A 238 34.94 -4.13 -19.67
N ALA A 239 34.67 -3.33 -18.64
CA ALA A 239 35.12 -3.61 -17.28
C ALA A 239 34.45 -4.87 -16.69
N PRO A 240 35.12 -5.61 -15.78
CA PRO A 240 34.48 -6.72 -15.09
C PRO A 240 33.31 -6.22 -14.22
N PRO A 241 32.21 -6.98 -14.08
CA PRO A 241 31.03 -6.55 -13.31
C PRO A 241 31.35 -6.28 -11.83
N LEU A 242 30.55 -5.44 -11.18
CA LEU A 242 30.67 -5.17 -9.75
C LEU A 242 30.20 -6.38 -8.91
N PRO A 243 30.71 -6.53 -7.67
CA PRO A 243 30.14 -7.46 -6.70
C PRO A 243 28.67 -7.09 -6.43
N GLN A 244 27.74 -7.99 -6.77
CA GLN A 244 26.32 -7.71 -6.60
C GLN A 244 25.93 -7.62 -5.11
N ALA A 245 25.28 -6.52 -4.73
CA ALA A 245 24.72 -6.35 -3.40
C ALA A 245 23.68 -7.45 -3.12
N SER A 246 23.86 -8.20 -2.03
CA SER A 246 22.93 -9.29 -1.65
C SER A 246 21.60 -8.79 -1.05
N ARG A 247 21.57 -7.52 -0.61
CA ARG A 247 20.40 -6.81 -0.07
C ARG A 247 20.52 -5.32 -0.44
N PRO A 248 20.38 -4.94 -1.72
CA PRO A 248 20.36 -3.54 -2.11
C PRO A 248 19.17 -2.82 -1.49
N ASP A 249 19.34 -1.54 -1.18
CA ASP A 249 18.26 -0.57 -1.09
C ASP A 249 17.73 -0.19 -2.51
N PRO A 250 16.65 0.59 -2.63
CA PRO A 250 16.11 1.01 -3.92
C PRO A 250 17.07 1.84 -4.79
N LEU A 251 17.95 2.65 -4.21
CA LEU A 251 18.90 3.48 -4.95
C LEU A 251 20.02 2.64 -5.54
N THR A 252 20.65 1.79 -4.72
CA THR A 252 21.62 0.78 -5.13
C THR A 252 21.06 -0.08 -6.26
N PHE A 253 19.83 -0.58 -6.10
CA PHE A 253 19.15 -1.38 -7.13
C PHE A 253 18.94 -0.60 -8.45
N ARG A 254 18.49 0.65 -8.37
CA ARG A 254 18.29 1.50 -9.56
C ARG A 254 19.61 1.86 -10.24
N LEU A 255 20.68 2.10 -9.47
CA LEU A 255 22.04 2.34 -9.98
C LEU A 255 22.56 1.12 -10.77
N PHE A 256 22.51 -0.08 -10.19
CA PHE A 256 22.84 -1.33 -10.87
C PHE A 256 22.03 -1.51 -12.17
N GLU A 257 20.76 -1.12 -12.18
CA GLU A 257 19.93 -1.13 -13.38
C GLU A 257 20.34 -0.08 -14.43
N THR A 258 20.74 1.13 -14.02
CA THR A 258 21.22 2.17 -14.95
C THR A 258 22.57 1.86 -15.60
N ILE A 259 23.46 1.13 -14.92
CA ILE A 259 24.74 0.67 -15.52
C ILE A 259 24.59 -0.64 -16.31
N GLY A 260 23.38 -1.17 -16.47
CA GLY A 260 23.09 -2.42 -17.21
C GLY A 260 23.33 -3.71 -16.43
N GLU A 261 23.92 -3.66 -15.23
CA GLU A 261 24.18 -4.79 -14.35
C GLU A 261 22.93 -5.20 -13.51
N ARG A 262 21.74 -5.29 -14.14
CA ARG A 262 20.43 -5.48 -13.47
C ARG A 262 20.42 -6.65 -12.47
N LEU A 263 19.98 -6.38 -11.24
CA LEU A 263 19.89 -7.37 -10.16
C LEU A 263 18.60 -8.23 -10.26
N PRO A 264 18.66 -9.55 -9.98
CA PRO A 264 17.49 -10.42 -10.05
C PRO A 264 16.53 -10.21 -8.87
N THR A 265 15.31 -9.71 -9.14
CA THR A 265 14.34 -9.33 -8.08
C THR A 265 13.76 -10.51 -7.28
N ALA A 266 13.85 -11.73 -7.80
CA ALA A 266 13.19 -12.92 -7.24
C ALA A 266 13.56 -13.24 -5.78
N SER A 267 14.80 -12.96 -5.38
CA SER A 267 15.33 -13.14 -4.01
C SER A 267 15.21 -11.89 -3.12
N LEU A 268 14.99 -10.71 -3.71
CA LEU A 268 14.91 -9.42 -3.02
C LEU A 268 13.57 -9.27 -2.24
N PRO A 269 13.39 -8.23 -1.40
CA PRO A 269 12.08 -7.88 -0.83
C PRO A 269 10.97 -7.68 -1.88
N ARG A 270 9.70 -7.68 -1.46
CA ARG A 270 8.56 -7.66 -2.41
C ARG A 270 8.44 -6.38 -3.23
N ALA A 271 8.79 -5.22 -2.69
CA ALA A 271 8.75 -3.94 -3.40
C ALA A 271 9.54 -3.98 -4.73
N PHE A 272 10.68 -4.66 -4.75
CA PHE A 272 11.51 -4.81 -5.96
C PHE A 272 10.83 -5.60 -7.09
N ALA A 273 9.76 -6.35 -6.82
CA ALA A 273 8.99 -6.99 -7.88
C ALA A 273 8.22 -5.97 -8.75
N THR A 274 7.85 -4.79 -8.21
CA THR A 274 7.23 -3.71 -9.02
C THR A 274 8.17 -3.26 -10.14
N ALA A 275 9.47 -3.21 -9.88
CA ALA A 275 10.48 -2.77 -10.85
C ALA A 275 10.56 -3.67 -12.10
N ASP A 276 10.20 -4.95 -11.97
CA ASP A 276 10.15 -5.93 -13.06
C ASP A 276 8.79 -6.03 -13.76
N LEU A 277 7.76 -5.24 -13.37
CA LEU A 277 6.52 -5.10 -14.16
C LEU A 277 6.73 -4.21 -15.39
N ARG A 278 7.73 -3.32 -15.36
CA ARG A 278 8.04 -2.34 -16.41
C ARG A 278 8.61 -3.02 -17.67
N ASP A 279 8.36 -2.46 -18.85
CA ASP A 279 8.74 -3.03 -20.16
C ASP A 279 10.26 -3.21 -20.40
N ILE A 280 11.11 -2.67 -19.52
CA ILE A 280 12.56 -2.95 -19.49
C ILE A 280 12.90 -4.35 -18.98
N ALA A 281 11.94 -5.05 -18.37
CA ALA A 281 12.08 -6.42 -17.92
C ALA A 281 11.64 -7.40 -19.00
N GLY A 282 12.37 -8.52 -19.14
CA GLY A 282 11.95 -9.60 -20.03
C GLY A 282 10.64 -10.23 -19.54
N TRP A 283 9.72 -10.55 -20.45
CA TRP A 283 8.36 -11.05 -20.17
C TRP A 283 8.28 -12.18 -19.12
N LYS A 284 9.31 -13.04 -19.00
CA LYS A 284 9.40 -14.04 -17.92
C LYS A 284 9.42 -13.40 -16.52
N ALA A 285 10.22 -12.35 -16.34
CA ALA A 285 10.33 -11.62 -15.08
C ALA A 285 9.06 -10.81 -14.78
N GLN A 286 8.45 -10.17 -15.79
CA GLN A 286 7.14 -9.53 -15.66
C GLN A 286 6.09 -10.52 -15.12
N LEU A 287 6.01 -11.73 -15.69
CA LEU A 287 5.10 -12.78 -15.22
C LEU A 287 5.43 -13.27 -13.80
N GLU A 288 6.70 -13.58 -13.51
CA GLU A 288 7.10 -14.07 -12.17
C GLU A 288 6.93 -12.99 -11.08
N ALA A 289 7.08 -11.71 -11.41
CA ALA A 289 6.74 -10.58 -10.55
C ALA A 289 5.23 -10.42 -10.37
N ALA A 290 4.45 -10.50 -11.46
CA ALA A 290 3.00 -10.35 -11.44
C ALA A 290 2.31 -11.45 -10.63
N GLU A 291 2.70 -12.72 -10.81
CA GLU A 291 2.23 -13.83 -9.98
C GLU A 291 2.57 -13.61 -8.50
N ARG A 292 3.81 -13.20 -8.23
CA ARG A 292 4.32 -12.96 -6.88
C ARG A 292 3.56 -11.85 -6.14
N LEU A 293 3.15 -10.80 -6.85
CA LEU A 293 2.39 -9.66 -6.33
C LEU A 293 0.87 -9.93 -6.26
N THR A 294 0.30 -10.62 -7.25
CA THR A 294 -1.14 -10.96 -7.30
C THR A 294 -1.53 -11.94 -6.19
N ARG A 295 -0.69 -12.96 -5.93
CA ARG A 295 -0.83 -13.87 -4.77
C ARG A 295 -0.99 -13.14 -3.44
N VAL A 296 -0.46 -11.92 -3.35
CA VAL A 296 -0.42 -11.13 -2.14
C VAL A 296 -1.22 -9.84 -2.28
N GLY A 297 -2.18 -9.77 -3.21
CA GLY A 297 -3.11 -8.64 -3.38
C GLY A 297 -2.46 -7.29 -3.74
N ALA A 298 -1.16 -7.26 -4.05
CA ALA A 298 -0.45 -6.03 -4.43
C ALA A 298 -0.64 -5.68 -5.91
N LEU A 299 -1.06 -6.65 -6.74
CA LEU A 299 -1.41 -6.49 -8.14
C LEU A 299 -2.81 -7.09 -8.38
N THR A 300 -3.58 -6.50 -9.30
CA THR A 300 -4.94 -6.97 -9.58
C THR A 300 -4.93 -8.23 -10.45
N PRO A 301 -5.87 -9.18 -10.27
CA PRO A 301 -5.96 -10.38 -11.11
C PRO A 301 -6.07 -10.06 -12.62
N ASN A 302 -6.78 -8.97 -12.97
CA ASN A 302 -6.93 -8.53 -14.36
C ASN A 302 -5.60 -8.10 -15.02
N HIS A 303 -4.65 -7.52 -14.26
CA HIS A 303 -3.33 -7.17 -14.80
C HIS A 303 -2.52 -8.45 -15.07
N LEU A 304 -2.52 -9.40 -14.14
CA LEU A 304 -1.90 -10.72 -14.35
C LEU A 304 -2.51 -11.45 -15.56
N LEU A 305 -3.83 -11.41 -15.73
CA LEU A 305 -4.49 -12.00 -16.89
C LEU A 305 -4.05 -11.34 -18.22
N GLY A 306 -3.86 -10.02 -18.23
CA GLY A 306 -3.28 -9.31 -19.36
C GLY A 306 -1.89 -9.84 -19.74
N LEU A 307 -1.01 -10.01 -18.75
CA LEU A 307 0.34 -10.57 -18.97
C LEU A 307 0.32 -12.05 -19.40
N TYR A 308 -0.61 -12.85 -18.88
CA TYR A 308 -0.83 -14.24 -19.31
C TYR A 308 -1.38 -14.35 -20.74
N THR A 309 -2.15 -13.37 -21.23
CA THR A 309 -2.78 -13.41 -22.57
C THR A 309 -1.97 -12.71 -23.66
N GLU A 310 -1.04 -11.83 -23.30
CA GLU A 310 -0.30 -10.96 -24.23
C GLU A 310 0.41 -11.70 -25.38
N ARG A 311 1.05 -12.85 -25.09
CA ARG A 311 1.88 -13.61 -26.03
C ARG A 311 1.73 -15.11 -25.80
N ARG A 312 2.00 -15.93 -26.82
CA ARG A 312 2.06 -17.40 -26.64
C ARG A 312 3.26 -17.79 -25.77
N ALA A 313 3.09 -18.77 -24.90
CA ALA A 313 4.15 -19.30 -24.04
C ALA A 313 5.46 -19.58 -24.82
N ALA A 314 6.56 -18.94 -24.41
CA ALA A 314 7.81 -18.93 -25.17
C ALA A 314 8.61 -20.25 -25.10
N ALA A 315 8.35 -21.09 -24.09
CA ALA A 315 8.98 -22.39 -23.91
C ALA A 315 8.04 -23.36 -23.14
N SER A 316 8.61 -24.39 -22.53
CA SER A 316 7.99 -25.25 -21.52
C SER A 316 8.63 -25.02 -20.15
N GLY A 317 7.96 -25.49 -19.09
CA GLY A 317 8.44 -25.40 -17.72
C GLY A 317 7.91 -24.19 -16.96
N GLY A 318 7.42 -24.42 -15.74
CA GLY A 318 7.11 -23.39 -14.75
C GLY A 318 6.06 -22.39 -15.24
N VAL A 319 6.44 -21.11 -15.28
CA VAL A 319 5.56 -20.01 -15.69
C VAL A 319 4.96 -20.20 -17.09
N TRP A 320 5.70 -20.82 -18.01
CA TRP A 320 5.23 -21.06 -19.38
C TRP A 320 4.12 -22.13 -19.47
N ASP A 321 4.10 -23.07 -18.52
CA ASP A 321 3.04 -24.07 -18.46
C ASP A 321 1.77 -23.49 -17.83
N ARG A 322 1.90 -22.54 -16.89
CA ARG A 322 0.78 -21.75 -16.35
C ARG A 322 0.15 -20.85 -17.42
N VAL A 323 0.96 -20.07 -18.15
CA VAL A 323 0.53 -19.28 -19.33
C VAL A 323 -0.28 -20.16 -20.30
N ARG A 324 0.24 -21.36 -20.62
CA ARG A 324 -0.42 -22.27 -21.57
C ARG A 324 -1.73 -22.84 -21.03
N ALA A 325 -1.81 -23.17 -19.75
CA ALA A 325 -3.02 -23.68 -19.12
C ALA A 325 -4.13 -22.61 -19.08
N VAL A 326 -3.80 -21.37 -18.71
CA VAL A 326 -4.73 -20.24 -18.71
C VAL A 326 -5.26 -19.96 -20.12
N GLN A 327 -4.38 -19.83 -21.12
CA GLN A 327 -4.79 -19.60 -22.52
C GLN A 327 -5.67 -20.72 -23.09
N GLN A 328 -5.40 -21.98 -22.73
CA GLN A 328 -6.24 -23.12 -23.15
C GLN A 328 -7.61 -23.12 -22.48
N PHE A 329 -7.69 -22.74 -21.20
CA PHE A 329 -8.92 -22.63 -20.45
C PHE A 329 -9.79 -21.45 -20.92
N GLU A 330 -9.20 -20.27 -21.15
CA GLU A 330 -9.92 -19.14 -21.75
C GLU A 330 -10.45 -19.47 -23.15
N THR A 331 -9.66 -20.14 -23.98
CA THR A 331 -10.12 -20.62 -25.29
C THR A 331 -11.31 -21.57 -25.12
N ALA A 332 -11.31 -22.45 -24.11
CA ALA A 332 -12.42 -23.35 -23.83
C ALA A 332 -13.68 -22.59 -23.36
N LEU A 333 -13.56 -21.64 -22.44
CA LEU A 333 -14.65 -20.74 -22.02
C LEU A 333 -15.27 -20.01 -23.22
N GLN A 334 -14.45 -19.46 -24.12
CA GLN A 334 -14.91 -18.76 -25.33
C GLN A 334 -15.69 -19.67 -26.31
N THR A 335 -15.50 -21.00 -26.28
CA THR A 335 -16.35 -21.93 -27.06
C THR A 335 -17.70 -22.22 -26.41
N GLY A 336 -17.89 -21.90 -25.13
CA GLY A 336 -19.05 -22.31 -24.33
C GLY A 336 -19.23 -23.83 -24.16
N SER A 337 -18.26 -24.64 -24.61
CA SER A 337 -18.36 -26.10 -24.61
C SER A 337 -18.00 -26.66 -23.25
N GLU A 338 -19.00 -27.13 -22.50
CA GLU A 338 -18.84 -27.75 -21.17
C GLU A 338 -17.78 -28.86 -21.18
N ALA A 339 -17.71 -29.67 -22.24
CA ALA A 339 -16.70 -30.72 -22.39
C ALA A 339 -15.26 -30.18 -22.59
N ALA A 340 -15.10 -29.03 -23.26
CA ALA A 340 -13.80 -28.36 -23.39
C ALA A 340 -13.38 -27.70 -22.06
N ILE A 341 -14.34 -27.08 -21.36
CA ILE A 341 -14.15 -26.45 -20.06
C ILE A 341 -13.76 -27.52 -19.03
N SER A 342 -14.51 -28.63 -18.90
CA SER A 342 -14.17 -29.77 -18.02
C SER A 342 -12.74 -30.28 -18.24
N LYS A 343 -12.32 -30.39 -19.51
CA LYS A 343 -10.99 -30.91 -19.87
C LYS A 343 -9.85 -29.94 -19.52
N THR A 344 -10.12 -28.64 -19.42
CA THR A 344 -9.10 -27.59 -19.20
C THR A 344 -9.11 -27.02 -17.78
N LEU A 345 -10.23 -27.13 -17.06
CA LEU A 345 -10.40 -26.60 -15.71
C LEU A 345 -9.43 -27.23 -14.70
N THR A 346 -9.39 -28.56 -14.57
CA THR A 346 -8.50 -29.21 -13.58
C THR A 346 -7.01 -28.93 -13.85
N PRO A 347 -6.51 -29.00 -15.11
CA PRO A 347 -5.14 -28.59 -15.42
C PRO A 347 -4.80 -27.13 -15.06
N VAL A 348 -5.70 -26.15 -15.32
CA VAL A 348 -5.42 -24.76 -14.95
C VAL A 348 -5.56 -24.51 -13.45
N TRP A 349 -6.48 -25.20 -12.77
CA TRP A 349 -6.68 -25.10 -11.33
C TRP A 349 -5.44 -25.54 -10.56
N GLU A 350 -4.91 -26.74 -10.85
CA GLU A 350 -3.68 -27.22 -10.24
C GLU A 350 -2.47 -26.34 -10.60
N ALA A 351 -2.45 -25.76 -11.81
CA ALA A 351 -1.41 -24.81 -12.22
C ALA A 351 -1.45 -23.48 -11.44
N MET A 352 -2.63 -23.02 -11.00
CA MET A 352 -2.78 -21.84 -10.12
C MET A 352 -2.53 -22.18 -8.65
N LYS A 353 -3.02 -23.34 -8.19
CA LYS A 353 -2.79 -23.88 -6.83
C LYS A 353 -1.29 -24.04 -6.54
N ALA A 354 -0.53 -24.57 -7.49
CA ALA A 354 0.93 -24.70 -7.40
C ALA A 354 1.72 -23.38 -7.19
N VAL A 355 1.07 -22.21 -7.35
CA VAL A 355 1.64 -20.90 -7.03
C VAL A 355 0.84 -20.09 -6.02
N ASN A 356 -0.24 -20.63 -5.45
CA ASN A 356 -1.21 -19.98 -4.56
C ASN A 356 -1.98 -18.82 -5.21
N LEU A 357 -2.54 -19.05 -6.41
CA LEU A 357 -3.36 -18.09 -7.17
C LEU A 357 -4.85 -18.52 -7.32
N GLU A 358 -5.33 -19.38 -6.43
CA GLU A 358 -6.69 -19.95 -6.45
C GLU A 358 -7.78 -18.88 -6.34
N VAL A 359 -7.61 -17.93 -5.41
CA VAL A 359 -8.56 -16.82 -5.21
C VAL A 359 -8.50 -15.82 -6.39
N PRO A 360 -7.33 -15.33 -6.83
CA PRO A 360 -7.23 -14.57 -8.09
C PRO A 360 -7.85 -15.25 -9.32
N PHE A 361 -7.74 -16.58 -9.44
CA PHE A 361 -8.41 -17.33 -10.51
C PHE A 361 -9.93 -17.35 -10.34
N ALA A 362 -10.42 -17.57 -9.11
CA ALA A 362 -11.84 -17.51 -8.79
C ALA A 362 -12.43 -16.11 -9.07
N ASP A 363 -11.74 -15.04 -8.69
CA ASP A 363 -12.14 -13.65 -8.96
C ASP A 363 -12.27 -13.32 -10.46
N LEU A 364 -11.52 -14.00 -11.33
CA LEU A 364 -11.55 -13.81 -12.80
C LEU A 364 -12.60 -14.65 -13.52
N PHE A 365 -12.83 -15.89 -13.06
CA PHE A 365 -13.50 -16.91 -13.87
C PHE A 365 -14.75 -17.53 -13.23
N ALA A 366 -15.02 -17.33 -11.94
CA ALA A 366 -16.18 -17.92 -11.27
C ALA A 366 -17.53 -17.52 -11.90
N ASP A 367 -17.67 -16.26 -12.30
CA ASP A 367 -18.89 -15.74 -12.93
C ASP A 367 -19.10 -16.30 -14.34
N GLN A 368 -18.00 -16.58 -15.06
CA GLN A 368 -18.02 -17.22 -16.38
C GLN A 368 -18.33 -18.73 -16.29
N LEU A 369 -17.96 -19.38 -15.18
CA LEU A 369 -18.27 -20.79 -14.91
C LEU A 369 -19.71 -21.00 -14.42
N GLY A 370 -20.30 -20.01 -13.74
CA GLY A 370 -21.63 -20.09 -13.11
C GLY A 370 -22.80 -20.55 -14.00
N PRO A 371 -22.89 -20.17 -15.29
CA PRO A 371 -23.98 -20.59 -16.18
C PRO A 371 -23.92 -22.05 -16.68
N HIS A 372 -22.79 -22.75 -16.51
CA HIS A 372 -22.56 -24.07 -17.10
C HIS A 372 -23.00 -25.23 -16.18
N SER A 373 -23.52 -26.33 -16.77
CA SER A 373 -24.11 -27.48 -16.07
C SER A 373 -23.32 -28.76 -16.31
N PHE A 374 -22.29 -28.98 -15.50
CA PHE A 374 -21.36 -30.09 -15.67
C PHE A 374 -21.99 -31.45 -15.28
N ASN A 375 -22.00 -32.38 -16.25
CA ASN A 375 -22.47 -33.76 -16.05
C ASN A 375 -21.50 -34.61 -15.21
N ASP A 376 -20.24 -34.18 -15.10
CA ASP A 376 -19.22 -34.80 -14.25
C ASP A 376 -19.31 -34.20 -12.84
N ALA A 377 -19.52 -35.05 -11.85
CA ALA A 377 -19.71 -34.65 -10.46
C ALA A 377 -18.45 -34.05 -9.82
N GLU A 378 -17.25 -34.49 -10.23
CA GLU A 378 -15.99 -33.96 -9.71
C GLU A 378 -15.73 -32.54 -10.26
N ILE A 379 -16.04 -32.32 -11.55
CA ILE A 379 -15.98 -31.00 -12.17
C ILE A 379 -17.06 -30.07 -11.60
N ALA A 380 -18.28 -30.55 -11.38
CA ALA A 380 -19.35 -29.76 -10.76
C ALA A 380 -18.97 -29.31 -9.33
N GLU A 381 -18.40 -30.20 -8.51
CA GLU A 381 -17.92 -29.85 -7.18
C GLU A 381 -16.72 -28.89 -7.22
N LEU A 382 -15.78 -29.08 -8.14
CA LEU A 382 -14.66 -28.15 -8.35
C LEU A 382 -15.16 -26.74 -8.73
N VAL A 383 -16.07 -26.62 -9.70
CA VAL A 383 -16.65 -25.32 -10.10
C VAL A 383 -17.39 -24.66 -8.92
N TRP A 384 -18.13 -25.44 -8.13
CA TRP A 384 -18.81 -24.91 -6.95
C TRP A 384 -17.83 -24.40 -5.88
N LYS A 385 -16.76 -25.16 -5.59
CA LYS A 385 -15.68 -24.75 -4.67
C LYS A 385 -14.89 -23.53 -5.19
N ILE A 386 -14.70 -23.39 -6.50
CA ILE A 386 -14.14 -22.18 -7.13
C ILE A 386 -15.07 -20.98 -6.91
N ARG A 387 -16.38 -21.12 -7.16
CA ARG A 387 -17.34 -20.02 -6.94
C ARG A 387 -17.42 -19.58 -5.47
N LEU A 388 -17.25 -20.51 -4.51
CA LEU A 388 -17.14 -20.20 -3.08
C LEU A 388 -15.89 -19.39 -2.68
N LEU A 389 -14.86 -19.34 -3.54
CA LEU A 389 -13.65 -18.53 -3.30
C LEU A 389 -13.73 -17.12 -3.92
N SER A 390 -14.74 -16.85 -4.75
CA SER A 390 -14.94 -15.61 -5.52
C SER A 390 -15.92 -14.62 -4.84
N PRO A 391 -16.20 -13.44 -5.44
CA PRO A 391 -17.28 -12.56 -4.99
C PRO A 391 -18.68 -13.19 -5.03
N ALA A 392 -18.90 -14.20 -5.87
CA ALA A 392 -20.20 -14.88 -6.04
C ALA A 392 -20.46 -16.01 -5.02
N TYR A 393 -19.73 -16.06 -3.90
CA TYR A 393 -19.80 -17.16 -2.93
C TYR A 393 -21.19 -17.36 -2.30
N GLU A 394 -21.92 -16.29 -1.96
CA GLU A 394 -23.28 -16.42 -1.41
C GLU A 394 -24.25 -16.97 -2.47
N ASP A 395 -24.17 -16.49 -3.72
CA ASP A 395 -25.01 -16.98 -4.82
C ASP A 395 -24.65 -18.43 -5.24
N ALA A 396 -23.42 -18.88 -5.01
CA ALA A 396 -23.05 -20.29 -5.13
C ALA A 396 -23.66 -21.14 -4.00
N ALA A 397 -23.80 -20.58 -2.80
CA ALA A 397 -24.44 -21.25 -1.66
C ALA A 397 -25.97 -21.33 -1.77
N ARG A 398 -26.62 -20.46 -2.56
CA ARG A 398 -28.06 -20.59 -2.90
C ARG A 398 -28.39 -21.84 -3.72
N THR A 399 -27.41 -22.39 -4.44
CA THR A 399 -27.52 -23.65 -5.20
C THR A 399 -26.49 -24.67 -4.69
N PRO A 400 -26.64 -25.19 -3.46
CA PRO A 400 -25.56 -25.91 -2.79
C PRO A 400 -25.48 -27.38 -3.22
N LEU A 401 -24.27 -27.87 -3.47
CA LEU A 401 -24.00 -29.29 -3.68
C LEU A 401 -23.95 -30.03 -2.33
N VAL A 402 -25.11 -30.30 -1.73
CA VAL A 402 -25.25 -30.99 -0.42
C VAL A 402 -24.99 -32.51 -0.52
N ASN A 403 -23.99 -32.93 -1.29
CA ASN A 403 -23.59 -34.33 -1.47
C ASN A 403 -22.78 -34.87 -0.26
N THR A 404 -22.04 -33.99 0.43
CA THR A 404 -21.19 -34.32 1.59
C THR A 404 -21.52 -33.45 2.81
N ARG A 405 -21.07 -33.88 4.00
CA ARG A 405 -21.17 -33.06 5.23
C ARG A 405 -20.33 -31.78 5.13
N GLU A 406 -19.19 -31.85 4.44
CA GLU A 406 -18.30 -30.72 4.21
C GLU A 406 -18.98 -29.67 3.34
N ASN A 407 -19.55 -30.06 2.21
CA ASN A 407 -20.24 -29.13 1.30
C ASN A 407 -21.53 -28.59 1.92
N ALA A 408 -22.25 -29.38 2.74
CA ALA A 408 -23.33 -28.88 3.58
C ALA A 408 -22.87 -27.76 4.55
N PHE A 409 -21.68 -27.91 5.14
CA PHE A 409 -21.11 -26.92 6.06
C PHE A 409 -20.58 -25.67 5.33
N LEU A 410 -19.90 -25.85 4.19
CA LEU A 410 -19.43 -24.75 3.35
C LEU A 410 -20.58 -23.88 2.83
N ALA A 411 -21.69 -24.49 2.40
CA ALA A 411 -22.90 -23.77 2.01
C ALA A 411 -23.49 -22.94 3.17
N ALA A 412 -23.65 -23.56 4.34
CA ALA A 412 -24.15 -22.88 5.53
C ALA A 412 -23.22 -21.72 5.98
N LEU A 413 -21.90 -21.91 5.89
CA LEU A 413 -20.90 -20.90 6.19
C LEU A 413 -20.95 -19.70 5.23
N ALA A 414 -21.10 -19.96 3.93
CA ALA A 414 -21.24 -18.92 2.92
C ALA A 414 -22.52 -18.07 3.10
N MET A 415 -23.61 -18.68 3.57
CA MET A 415 -24.83 -17.96 3.97
C MET A 415 -24.69 -17.21 5.32
N GLY A 416 -23.59 -17.41 6.06
CA GLY A 416 -23.36 -16.84 7.40
C GLY A 416 -24.00 -17.61 8.56
N GLU A 417 -24.58 -18.78 8.29
CA GLU A 417 -25.30 -19.62 9.25
C GLU A 417 -24.64 -21.00 9.49
N PRO A 418 -23.31 -21.13 9.67
CA PRO A 418 -22.63 -22.43 9.74
C PRO A 418 -23.14 -23.37 10.84
N ASN A 419 -23.76 -22.81 11.89
CA ASN A 419 -24.41 -23.55 12.98
C ASN A 419 -25.68 -24.31 12.57
N THR A 420 -26.23 -24.09 11.36
CA THR A 420 -27.32 -24.92 10.80
C THR A 420 -26.81 -26.26 10.26
N ALA A 421 -25.52 -26.36 9.93
CA ALA A 421 -24.87 -27.57 9.47
C ALA A 421 -24.02 -28.22 10.59
N ARG A 422 -23.63 -29.49 10.41
CA ARG A 422 -22.73 -30.18 11.34
C ARG A 422 -21.28 -30.02 10.89
N PRO A 423 -20.38 -29.39 11.67
CA PRO A 423 -18.97 -29.25 11.32
C PRO A 423 -18.30 -30.58 10.94
N SER A 424 -17.47 -30.55 9.90
CA SER A 424 -16.70 -31.71 9.42
C SER A 424 -15.42 -31.98 10.23
N SER A 425 -14.77 -30.93 10.71
CA SER A 425 -13.45 -30.95 11.37
C SER A 425 -13.40 -30.10 12.66
N PRO A 426 -12.33 -30.18 13.47
CA PRO A 426 -12.12 -29.27 14.60
C PRO A 426 -12.04 -27.79 14.17
N LEU A 427 -11.37 -27.52 13.04
CA LEU A 427 -11.29 -26.19 12.44
C LEU A 427 -12.67 -25.64 12.05
N ALA A 428 -13.48 -26.46 11.37
CA ALA A 428 -14.87 -26.12 11.04
C ALA A 428 -15.73 -25.86 12.29
N ARG A 429 -15.46 -26.55 13.41
CA ARG A 429 -16.15 -26.29 14.68
C ARG A 429 -15.76 -24.94 15.27
N ALA A 430 -14.46 -24.62 15.33
CA ALA A 430 -13.98 -23.32 15.81
C ALA A 430 -14.57 -22.15 15.00
N ILE A 431 -14.68 -22.32 13.68
CA ILE A 431 -15.40 -21.40 12.79
C ILE A 431 -16.89 -21.30 13.20
N ALA A 432 -17.60 -22.42 13.33
CA ALA A 432 -19.02 -22.40 13.72
C ALA A 432 -19.26 -21.74 15.09
N ASP A 433 -18.41 -22.03 16.06
CA ASP A 433 -18.44 -21.44 17.40
C ASP A 433 -18.19 -19.92 17.34
N GLY A 434 -17.22 -19.45 16.54
CA GLY A 434 -16.98 -18.02 16.30
C GLY A 434 -18.10 -17.31 15.53
N PHE A 435 -18.90 -18.07 14.76
CA PHE A 435 -20.11 -17.59 14.08
C PHE A 435 -21.39 -17.72 14.92
N ASN A 436 -21.33 -18.24 16.15
CA ASN A 436 -22.48 -18.27 17.05
C ASN A 436 -22.70 -16.85 17.66
N PRO A 437 -23.88 -16.21 17.47
CA PRO A 437 -24.16 -14.88 18.04
C PRO A 437 -24.19 -14.80 19.57
N GLN A 438 -24.00 -15.92 20.29
CA GLN A 438 -23.90 -15.97 21.75
C GLN A 438 -22.45 -16.16 22.25
N THR A 439 -21.47 -16.29 21.35
CA THR A 439 -20.06 -16.41 21.71
C THR A 439 -19.53 -15.07 22.22
N PRO A 440 -18.97 -15.00 23.45
CA PRO A 440 -18.43 -13.77 23.99
C PRO A 440 -17.13 -13.39 23.28
N ILE A 441 -16.94 -12.08 23.10
CA ILE A 441 -15.70 -11.47 22.66
C ILE A 441 -14.72 -11.46 23.84
N PRO A 442 -13.40 -11.64 23.63
CA PRO A 442 -12.41 -11.40 24.69
C PRO A 442 -12.58 -10.03 25.33
N GLN A 443 -12.46 -9.96 26.67
CA GLN A 443 -12.67 -8.72 27.42
C GLN A 443 -11.75 -7.59 26.93
N GLU A 444 -10.47 -7.89 26.72
CA GLU A 444 -9.46 -6.93 26.24
C GLU A 444 -9.85 -6.29 24.89
N LEU A 445 -10.39 -7.08 23.95
CA LEU A 445 -10.85 -6.56 22.65
C LEU A 445 -12.15 -5.77 22.77
N THR A 446 -13.02 -6.14 23.72
CA THR A 446 -14.25 -5.39 24.03
C THR A 446 -13.91 -4.02 24.60
N GLU A 447 -12.95 -3.95 25.53
CA GLU A 447 -12.42 -2.72 26.11
C GLU A 447 -11.78 -1.82 25.04
N MET A 448 -10.93 -2.38 24.16
CA MET A 448 -10.37 -1.64 23.00
C MET A 448 -11.46 -1.02 22.11
N ILE A 449 -12.53 -1.75 21.78
CA ILE A 449 -13.61 -1.23 20.93
C ILE A 449 -14.34 -0.07 21.62
N LEU A 450 -14.61 -0.18 22.93
CA LEU A 450 -15.25 0.87 23.73
C LEU A 450 -14.37 2.11 23.93
N ASP A 451 -13.05 1.93 24.06
CA ASP A 451 -12.04 3.00 24.15
C ASP A 451 -11.83 3.76 22.82
N GLY A 452 -12.48 3.37 21.72
CA GLY A 452 -12.25 3.95 20.40
C GLY A 452 -10.93 3.51 19.75
N ARG A 453 -10.45 2.31 20.09
CA ARG A 453 -9.26 1.64 19.54
C ARG A 453 -9.64 0.58 18.51
N LEU A 454 -10.66 0.87 17.69
CA LEU A 454 -11.28 -0.09 16.77
C LEU A 454 -10.28 -0.73 15.79
N GLY A 455 -9.40 0.06 15.17
CA GLY A 455 -8.40 -0.46 14.25
C GLY A 455 -7.34 -1.34 14.93
N GLU A 456 -7.03 -1.07 16.19
CA GLU A 456 -6.16 -1.89 17.03
C GLU A 456 -6.82 -3.24 17.32
N ALA A 457 -8.07 -3.24 17.79
CA ALA A 457 -8.84 -4.46 18.05
C ALA A 457 -8.96 -5.35 16.80
N ILE A 458 -9.08 -4.77 15.61
CA ILE A 458 -9.06 -5.52 14.33
C ILE A 458 -7.68 -6.14 14.07
N LEU A 459 -6.58 -5.40 14.26
CA LEU A 459 -5.20 -5.91 14.07
C LEU A 459 -4.83 -7.01 15.08
N GLU A 460 -5.29 -6.89 16.33
CA GLU A 460 -5.16 -7.94 17.36
C GLU A 460 -5.98 -9.18 16.96
N SER A 461 -7.22 -8.99 16.48
CA SER A 461 -8.08 -10.08 15.97
C SER A 461 -7.47 -10.79 14.75
N MET A 462 -6.76 -10.07 13.88
CA MET A 462 -5.99 -10.66 12.78
C MET A 462 -4.77 -11.47 13.26
N THR A 463 -4.21 -11.11 14.41
CA THR A 463 -3.14 -11.89 15.06
C THR A 463 -3.69 -13.16 15.70
N LEU A 464 -4.84 -13.07 16.38
CA LEU A 464 -5.59 -14.24 16.86
C LEU A 464 -5.99 -15.18 15.72
N PHE A 465 -6.49 -14.65 14.60
CA PHE A 465 -6.77 -15.43 13.40
C PHE A 465 -5.52 -16.15 12.87
N ALA A 466 -4.36 -15.49 12.85
CA ALA A 466 -3.10 -16.06 12.38
C ALA A 466 -2.52 -17.15 13.32
N ASN A 467 -2.85 -17.13 14.61
CA ASN A 467 -2.62 -18.25 15.54
C ASN A 467 -3.65 -19.38 15.32
N GLY A 468 -4.90 -19.00 15.07
CA GLY A 468 -6.01 -19.88 14.78
C GLY A 468 -5.80 -20.77 13.55
N ALA A 469 -5.32 -20.18 12.45
CA ALA A 469 -4.92 -20.88 11.24
C ALA A 469 -3.79 -21.91 11.47
N LYS A 470 -2.98 -21.75 12.53
CA LYS A 470 -1.92 -22.68 12.94
C LYS A 470 -2.38 -23.70 13.99
N GLY A 471 -3.68 -23.77 14.26
CA GLY A 471 -4.31 -24.75 15.14
C GLY A 471 -4.72 -24.26 16.53
N ASN A 472 -4.49 -22.98 16.90
CA ASN A 472 -5.06 -22.44 18.14
C ASN A 472 -6.54 -22.07 17.94
N HIS A 473 -7.40 -23.08 17.90
CA HIS A 473 -8.83 -22.95 17.66
C HIS A 473 -9.55 -21.95 18.59
N GLY A 474 -9.06 -21.72 19.81
CA GLY A 474 -9.64 -20.73 20.73
C GLY A 474 -9.43 -19.29 20.26
N ASP A 475 -8.23 -18.97 19.76
CA ASP A 475 -7.93 -17.68 19.14
C ASP A 475 -8.77 -17.49 17.87
N LEU A 476 -8.99 -18.56 17.10
CA LEU A 476 -9.80 -18.51 15.88
C LEU A 476 -11.27 -18.17 16.16
N THR A 477 -11.89 -18.86 17.14
CA THR A 477 -13.25 -18.56 17.62
C THR A 477 -13.35 -17.11 18.07
N SER A 478 -12.35 -16.63 18.82
CA SER A 478 -12.29 -15.27 19.35
C SER A 478 -12.16 -14.21 18.24
N ALA A 479 -11.33 -14.47 17.23
CA ALA A 479 -11.16 -13.59 16.08
C ALA A 479 -12.46 -13.42 15.29
N PHE A 480 -13.14 -14.51 14.95
CA PHE A 480 -14.42 -14.45 14.23
C PHE A 480 -15.54 -13.78 15.04
N ALA A 481 -15.64 -14.07 16.35
CA ALA A 481 -16.61 -13.38 17.22
C ALA A 481 -16.38 -11.85 17.21
N THR A 482 -15.12 -11.41 17.29
CA THR A 482 -14.76 -9.99 17.27
C THR A 482 -15.02 -9.35 15.91
N PHE A 483 -14.54 -9.95 14.81
CA PHE A 483 -14.74 -9.44 13.44
C PHE A 483 -16.22 -9.23 13.11
N ARG A 484 -17.08 -10.19 13.46
CA ARG A 484 -18.52 -10.12 13.20
C ARG A 484 -19.21 -9.06 14.05
N HIS A 485 -18.79 -8.88 15.30
CA HIS A 485 -19.30 -7.80 16.15
C HIS A 485 -18.99 -6.40 15.61
N VAL A 486 -17.80 -6.20 15.02
CA VAL A 486 -17.43 -4.94 14.36
C VAL A 486 -17.90 -4.84 12.91
N GLY A 487 -18.84 -5.69 12.48
CA GLY A 487 -19.50 -5.61 11.17
C GLY A 487 -18.76 -6.24 9.99
N LEU A 488 -17.61 -6.88 10.19
CA LEU A 488 -16.80 -7.51 9.15
C LEU A 488 -17.33 -8.92 8.76
N GLU A 489 -18.64 -9.04 8.56
CA GLU A 489 -19.35 -10.30 8.28
C GLU A 489 -18.93 -10.96 6.95
N ASP A 490 -18.98 -10.23 5.82
CA ASP A 490 -18.56 -10.73 4.49
C ASP A 490 -17.09 -11.17 4.49
N MET A 491 -16.22 -10.33 5.06
CA MET A 491 -14.80 -10.63 5.24
C MET A 491 -14.61 -11.91 6.07
N SER A 492 -15.36 -12.06 7.16
CA SER A 492 -15.32 -13.25 8.01
C SER A 492 -15.73 -14.52 7.25
N ARG A 493 -16.80 -14.45 6.45
CA ARG A 493 -17.27 -15.59 5.61
C ARG A 493 -16.20 -15.99 4.61
N ARG A 494 -15.65 -15.04 3.85
CA ARG A 494 -14.56 -15.28 2.88
C ARG A 494 -13.32 -15.87 3.55
N ALA A 495 -12.89 -15.29 4.67
CA ALA A 495 -11.72 -15.77 5.40
C ALA A 495 -11.90 -17.20 5.92
N ALA A 496 -13.09 -17.53 6.43
CA ALA A 496 -13.44 -18.88 6.90
C ALA A 496 -13.56 -19.90 5.76
N LEU A 497 -14.17 -19.54 4.63
CA LEU A 497 -14.22 -20.39 3.43
C LEU A 497 -12.80 -20.66 2.90
N GLN A 498 -11.96 -19.64 2.85
CA GLN A 498 -10.55 -19.76 2.43
C GLN A 498 -9.72 -20.64 3.39
N LEU A 499 -9.98 -20.64 4.71
CA LEU A 499 -9.33 -21.57 5.65
C LEU A 499 -9.75 -23.05 5.45
N LEU A 500 -10.88 -23.31 4.79
CA LEU A 500 -11.40 -24.67 4.56
C LEU A 500 -11.17 -25.18 3.14
N LEU A 501 -11.00 -24.27 2.17
CA LEU A 501 -10.86 -24.59 0.74
C LEU A 501 -9.45 -24.42 0.19
N LEU A 502 -8.57 -23.65 0.85
CA LEU A 502 -7.19 -23.46 0.41
C LEU A 502 -6.24 -24.40 1.17
N GLU A 503 -5.62 -25.34 0.45
CA GLU A 503 -4.51 -26.13 0.97
C GLU A 503 -3.30 -25.20 1.22
N ARG A 504 -2.83 -25.14 2.48
CA ARG A 504 -1.76 -24.24 2.93
C ARG A 504 -0.88 -24.96 3.95
N ASP A 505 0.26 -25.45 3.49
CA ASP A 505 1.36 -25.94 4.33
C ASP A 505 2.13 -24.79 5.04
#